data_AF-A0AAV6VHC3-F1
#
_entry.id   AF-A0AAV6VHC3-F1
#
_cell.length_a   1.000
_cell.length_b   1.000
_cell.length_c   1.000
_cell.angle_alpha   90.00
_cell.angle_beta   90.00
_cell.angle_gamma   90.00
#
_symmetry.space_group_name_H-M   'P 1'
#
loop_
_entity.id
_entity.type
_entity.pdbx_description
1 polymer ?
#
loop_
_entity_poly.entity_id
_entity_poly.type
_entity_poly.pdbx_seq_one_letter_code
_entity_poly.pdbx_strand_id
1 'polypeptide(L)'
;MDKDARNLCRSLKCLNIIDFEERCHRLLYSVKPSKHKTIWFLKSLVSCYKLRNDRNGVDCDILSIVTHFFKDLPLNWLLDTNSVKNLKYAFCVNKILCFFKDTDIFNEYAEFIWRSIGLSSNAVNVEVLLLKYLKVRKLLRVKSELSVFDVHHYELVAELLKISHEANVQNSRLIVDLLKTSIEMHVNGNITGRRILQPNYPEGFLNYVLEHSRREQFDLQNYCMEHPRTLWEFSRKLSVVQSVSMGNFNRTICLLQHGIDVFPANEVNKASNKFPFIALGMSRNYLLVLHTMSHIKAVNDVIQRLNRGPGIDPRSQAACFRLMWNSIPDPFLKPKELDLAINTEYFSFALHDMEDQVPYKENMALCDLYETFHEHIAADSEGKPRSLKQLCRCAIRRSLGNCFQLPEGITQLELIPKSLKSYLNLEKD
;
A
#
# COMPACT_ATOMS: atom_id res chain seq x y z
N MET A 1 -10.31 46.38 -11.88
CA MET A 1 -9.93 45.04 -12.39
C MET A 1 -8.57 44.57 -11.87
N ASP A 2 -7.50 45.36 -12.01
CA ASP A 2 -6.14 44.94 -11.64
C ASP A 2 -5.85 44.86 -10.10
N LYS A 3 -6.64 45.59 -9.30
CA LYS A 3 -6.57 45.58 -7.82
C LYS A 3 -7.28 44.37 -7.18
N ASP A 4 -8.29 43.82 -7.86
CA ASP A 4 -9.08 42.67 -7.40
C ASP A 4 -8.45 41.33 -7.78
N ALA A 5 -7.58 41.31 -8.80
CA ALA A 5 -6.74 40.18 -9.16
C ALA A 5 -5.61 39.96 -8.13
N ARG A 6 -4.95 41.05 -7.71
CA ARG A 6 -3.88 41.02 -6.67
C ARG A 6 -4.38 40.54 -5.30
N ASN A 7 -5.61 40.85 -4.91
CA ASN A 7 -6.19 40.40 -3.64
C ASN A 7 -6.61 38.90 -3.67
N LEU A 8 -6.95 38.35 -4.84
CA LEU A 8 -7.23 36.92 -5.00
C LEU A 8 -5.95 36.08 -4.90
N CYS A 9 -4.88 36.52 -5.57
CA CYS A 9 -3.56 35.89 -5.48
C CYS A 9 -3.05 35.83 -4.03
N ARG A 10 -3.32 36.86 -3.22
CA ARG A 10 -2.97 36.87 -1.78
C ARG A 10 -3.78 35.88 -0.95
N SER A 11 -5.05 35.68 -1.25
CA SER A 11 -5.93 34.77 -0.50
C SER A 11 -5.66 33.29 -0.80
N LEU A 12 -5.25 32.97 -2.04
CA LEU A 12 -4.80 31.63 -2.43
C LEU A 12 -3.40 31.30 -1.88
N LYS A 13 -2.51 32.30 -1.81
CA LYS A 13 -1.23 32.21 -1.08
C LYS A 13 -1.44 31.89 0.40
N CYS A 14 -2.45 32.48 1.05
CA CYS A 14 -2.73 32.29 2.48
C CYS A 14 -3.23 30.89 2.87
N LEU A 15 -3.81 30.11 1.93
CA LEU A 15 -4.23 28.74 2.21
C LEU A 15 -3.08 27.73 2.05
N ASN A 16 -1.92 28.16 1.56
CA ASN A 16 -0.78 27.30 1.20
C ASN A 16 -1.18 26.18 0.21
N ILE A 17 -2.24 26.41 -0.58
CA ILE A 17 -2.80 25.44 -1.54
C ILE A 17 -2.15 25.61 -2.93
N ILE A 18 -1.64 26.79 -3.28
CA ILE A 18 -1.00 27.05 -4.58
C ILE A 18 0.07 28.14 -4.40
N ASP A 19 1.30 27.83 -4.82
CA ASP A 19 2.24 28.86 -5.28
C ASP A 19 2.08 28.90 -6.81
N PHE A 20 2.03 30.09 -7.40
CA PHE A 20 1.92 30.45 -8.84
C PHE A 20 0.59 31.05 -9.39
N GLU A 21 0.64 32.38 -9.51
CA GLU A 21 0.46 33.28 -10.67
C GLU A 21 -0.57 32.96 -11.78
N GLU A 22 -1.54 33.89 -11.91
CA GLU A 22 -2.21 34.43 -13.12
C GLU A 22 -2.91 33.49 -14.12
N ARG A 23 -2.43 32.27 -14.37
CA ARG A 23 -3.02 31.31 -15.33
C ARG A 23 -4.29 30.63 -14.80
N CYS A 24 -4.32 30.24 -13.52
CA CYS A 24 -5.56 29.73 -12.90
C CYS A 24 -6.67 30.80 -12.84
N HIS A 25 -6.28 32.08 -12.74
CA HIS A 25 -7.21 33.20 -12.76
C HIS A 25 -7.87 33.38 -14.13
N ARG A 26 -7.17 33.04 -15.23
CA ARG A 26 -7.74 33.03 -16.59
C ARG A 26 -8.62 31.81 -16.85
N LEU A 27 -8.24 30.65 -16.32
CA LEU A 27 -9.00 29.40 -16.45
C LEU A 27 -10.36 29.44 -15.71
N LEU A 28 -10.36 29.92 -14.46
CA LEU A 28 -11.60 30.11 -13.68
C LEU A 28 -12.52 31.18 -14.29
N TYR A 29 -11.95 32.15 -15.01
CA TYR A 29 -12.69 33.21 -15.69
C TYR A 29 -13.37 32.74 -16.97
N SER A 30 -12.77 31.79 -17.70
CA SER A 30 -13.31 31.31 -18.98
C SER A 30 -14.30 30.16 -18.87
N VAL A 31 -14.20 29.29 -17.85
CA VAL A 31 -14.91 27.99 -17.86
C VAL A 31 -16.29 28.01 -17.16
N LYS A 32 -16.51 28.80 -16.08
CA LYS A 32 -17.81 28.82 -15.36
C LYS A 32 -18.13 30.19 -14.70
N PRO A 33 -18.86 31.12 -15.34
CA PRO A 33 -19.15 32.46 -14.81
C PRO A 33 -20.02 32.49 -13.52
N SER A 34 -20.79 31.44 -13.23
CA SER A 34 -21.51 31.30 -11.94
C SER A 34 -20.56 31.13 -10.74
N LYS A 35 -19.34 30.64 -10.97
CA LYS A 35 -18.28 30.50 -9.98
C LYS A 35 -17.58 31.85 -9.68
N HIS A 36 -17.59 32.78 -10.63
CA HIS A 36 -17.15 34.17 -10.42
C HIS A 36 -17.99 34.85 -9.34
N LYS A 37 -19.30 34.58 -9.24
CA LYS A 37 -20.14 35.13 -8.16
C LYS A 37 -19.69 34.69 -6.78
N THR A 38 -19.19 33.47 -6.63
CA THR A 38 -18.70 32.95 -5.33
C THR A 38 -17.34 33.55 -4.98
N ILE A 39 -16.43 33.67 -5.96
CA ILE A 39 -15.15 34.37 -5.78
C ILE A 39 -15.37 35.86 -5.53
N TRP A 40 -16.34 36.48 -6.21
CA TRP A 40 -16.77 37.86 -6.00
C TRP A 40 -17.43 38.05 -4.63
N PHE A 41 -18.22 37.07 -4.17
CA PHE A 41 -18.81 37.06 -2.83
C PHE A 41 -17.73 36.93 -1.75
N LEU A 42 -16.72 36.06 -1.94
CA LEU A 42 -15.56 35.95 -1.04
C LEU A 42 -14.72 37.24 -1.05
N LYS A 43 -14.52 37.85 -2.23
CA LYS A 43 -13.87 39.17 -2.38
C LYS A 43 -14.68 40.29 -1.69
N SER A 44 -16.00 40.25 -1.79
CA SER A 44 -16.92 41.20 -1.16
C SER A 44 -16.98 41.02 0.36
N LEU A 45 -16.90 39.79 0.86
CA LEU A 45 -16.73 39.50 2.28
C LEU A 45 -15.41 40.05 2.80
N VAL A 46 -14.31 39.80 2.10
CA VAL A 46 -12.99 40.33 2.46
C VAL A 46 -12.96 41.87 2.40
N SER A 47 -13.68 42.52 1.47
CA SER A 47 -13.76 43.98 1.40
C SER A 47 -14.74 44.59 2.42
N CYS A 48 -15.86 43.95 2.73
CA CYS A 48 -16.79 44.40 3.77
C CYS A 48 -16.17 44.34 5.17
N TYR A 49 -15.26 43.39 5.43
CA TYR A 49 -14.53 43.31 6.69
C TYR A 49 -13.29 44.21 6.76
N LYS A 50 -12.86 44.83 5.64
CA LYS A 50 -11.89 45.94 5.63
C LYS A 50 -12.49 47.28 6.08
N LEU A 51 -13.82 47.38 6.19
CA LEU A 51 -14.54 48.64 6.43
C LEU A 51 -15.14 48.76 7.84
N ARG A 52 -14.70 47.93 8.79
CA ARG A 52 -15.06 48.13 10.21
C ARG A 52 -13.85 48.60 10.98
N ASN A 53 -13.71 49.92 11.02
CA ASN A 53 -13.01 50.59 12.11
C ASN A 53 -13.73 50.20 13.41
N ASP A 54 -12.97 49.90 14.46
CA ASP A 54 -13.57 49.96 15.79
C ASP A 54 -13.97 51.42 16.10
N ARG A 55 -14.67 51.64 17.21
CA ARG A 55 -15.16 52.98 17.58
C ARG A 55 -14.04 54.01 17.81
N ASN A 56 -12.76 53.59 17.77
CA ASN A 56 -11.59 54.41 18.05
C ASN A 56 -10.71 54.64 16.82
N GLY A 57 -11.10 54.16 15.62
CA GLY A 57 -10.41 54.49 14.38
C GLY A 57 -9.03 53.82 14.20
N VAL A 58 -8.77 52.73 14.91
CA VAL A 58 -7.53 51.95 14.74
C VAL A 58 -7.74 50.89 13.66
N ASP A 59 -6.91 50.94 12.62
CA ASP A 59 -6.83 49.89 11.60
C ASP A 59 -6.36 48.58 12.24
N CYS A 60 -7.27 47.66 12.52
CA CYS A 60 -6.87 46.29 12.84
C CYS A 60 -6.36 45.61 11.56
N ASP A 61 -5.05 45.43 11.46
CA ASP A 61 -4.43 44.58 10.45
C ASP A 61 -4.74 43.10 10.73
N ILE A 62 -5.95 42.67 10.38
CA ILE A 62 -6.40 41.28 10.46
C ILE A 62 -5.55 40.38 9.57
N LEU A 63 -4.83 40.92 8.56
CA LEU A 63 -3.90 40.14 7.76
C LEU A 63 -2.77 39.60 8.66
N SER A 64 -2.20 40.43 9.54
CA SER A 64 -1.18 40.03 10.51
C SER A 64 -1.70 38.94 11.47
N ILE A 65 -2.94 39.05 11.95
CA ILE A 65 -3.60 38.07 12.82
C ILE A 65 -3.80 36.74 12.08
N VAL A 66 -4.25 36.77 10.82
CA VAL A 66 -4.46 35.56 10.01
C VAL A 66 -3.13 34.90 9.63
N THR A 67 -2.07 35.65 9.31
CA THR A 67 -0.72 35.09 9.05
C THR A 67 -0.01 34.58 10.30
N HIS A 68 -0.28 35.14 11.49
CA HIS A 68 0.27 34.61 12.75
C HIS A 68 -0.46 33.32 13.17
N PHE A 69 -1.77 33.22 12.88
CA PHE A 69 -2.64 32.08 13.22
C PHE A 69 -2.34 30.77 12.46
N PHE A 70 -1.74 30.84 11.27
CA PHE A 70 -1.41 29.65 10.47
C PHE A 70 0.01 29.12 10.72
N LYS A 71 0.81 29.81 11.54
CA LYS A 71 2.21 29.44 11.76
C LYS A 71 2.41 28.45 12.91
N ASP A 72 1.55 28.46 13.92
CA ASP A 72 1.69 27.64 15.13
C ASP A 72 0.34 27.07 15.61
N LEU A 73 -0.12 25.93 15.07
CA LEU A 73 -1.30 25.23 15.63
C LEU A 73 -0.87 23.98 16.44
N PRO A 74 -0.75 24.09 17.78
CA PRO A 74 -0.74 22.94 18.69
C PRO A 74 -2.15 22.33 18.84
N LEU A 75 -2.18 21.03 19.16
CA LEU A 75 -3.33 20.14 19.02
C LEU A 75 -4.44 20.26 20.08
N ASN A 76 -4.33 21.10 21.12
CA ASN A 76 -5.29 21.10 22.22
C ASN A 76 -5.91 22.47 22.45
N TRP A 77 -7.13 22.67 21.96
CA TRP A 77 -7.92 23.88 22.21
C TRP A 77 -9.16 23.57 23.06
N LEU A 78 -9.09 23.99 24.33
CA LEU A 78 -10.25 24.23 25.17
C LEU A 78 -10.83 25.62 24.85
N LEU A 79 -12.17 25.68 24.77
CA LEU A 79 -12.96 26.84 24.36
C LEU A 79 -12.92 27.98 25.38
N ASP A 80 -12.81 29.23 24.89
CA ASP A 80 -13.72 30.29 25.38
C ASP A 80 -13.94 31.48 24.39
N THR A 81 -15.16 32.00 24.43
CA THR A 81 -15.73 33.23 23.83
C THR A 81 -15.23 33.75 22.46
N ASN A 82 -15.73 33.18 21.36
CA ASN A 82 -16.09 33.93 20.13
C ASN A 82 -16.90 33.06 19.13
N SER A 83 -18.04 32.54 19.58
CA SER A 83 -18.86 31.56 18.84
C SER A 83 -19.35 32.06 17.47
N VAL A 84 -19.67 33.35 17.32
CA VAL A 84 -20.25 33.89 16.07
C VAL A 84 -19.22 34.12 14.96
N LYS A 85 -17.99 34.52 15.30
CA LYS A 85 -16.89 34.63 14.32
C LYS A 85 -16.44 33.24 13.87
N ASN A 86 -16.41 32.27 14.78
CA ASN A 86 -16.07 30.88 14.49
C ASN A 86 -17.14 30.21 13.60
N LEU A 87 -18.43 30.51 13.80
CA LEU A 87 -19.52 30.02 12.95
C LEU A 87 -19.46 30.58 11.52
N LYS A 88 -19.21 31.88 11.35
CA LYS A 88 -19.10 32.50 10.01
C LYS A 88 -17.84 32.03 9.27
N TYR A 89 -16.73 31.83 10.00
CA TYR A 89 -15.51 31.25 9.47
C TYR A 89 -15.73 29.80 9.01
N ALA A 90 -16.30 28.96 9.88
CA ALA A 90 -16.63 27.57 9.54
C ALA A 90 -17.58 27.51 8.34
N PHE A 91 -18.55 28.42 8.23
CA PHE A 91 -19.45 28.50 7.09
C PHE A 91 -18.72 28.83 5.78
N CYS A 92 -17.83 29.84 5.76
CA CYS A 92 -17.06 30.21 4.57
C CYS A 92 -16.09 29.09 4.15
N VAL A 93 -15.38 28.49 5.12
CA VAL A 93 -14.50 27.33 4.87
C VAL A 93 -15.31 26.18 4.31
N ASN A 94 -16.46 25.85 4.90
CA ASN A 94 -17.33 24.79 4.40
C ASN A 94 -17.85 25.09 2.98
N LYS A 95 -18.22 26.34 2.67
CA LYS A 95 -18.63 26.74 1.31
C LYS A 95 -17.50 26.57 0.29
N ILE A 96 -16.27 26.96 0.63
CA ILE A 96 -15.10 26.78 -0.22
C ILE A 96 -14.80 25.28 -0.38
N LEU A 97 -14.81 24.51 0.71
CA LEU A 97 -14.59 23.06 0.65
C LEU A 97 -15.67 22.35 -0.19
N CYS A 98 -16.94 22.73 -0.06
CA CYS A 98 -18.02 22.21 -0.90
C CYS A 98 -17.81 22.55 -2.39
N PHE A 99 -17.24 23.71 -2.69
CA PHE A 99 -16.92 24.11 -4.04
C PHE A 99 -15.73 23.34 -4.62
N PHE A 100 -14.68 23.09 -3.81
CA PHE A 100 -13.54 22.28 -4.23
C PHE A 100 -13.84 20.77 -4.26
N LYS A 101 -14.88 20.32 -3.56
CA LYS A 101 -15.43 18.96 -3.67
C LYS A 101 -16.15 18.70 -4.99
N ASP A 102 -16.45 19.75 -5.76
CA ASP A 102 -16.85 19.62 -7.16
C ASP A 102 -15.69 18.92 -7.90
N THR A 103 -15.94 17.71 -8.39
CA THR A 103 -14.92 16.80 -8.93
C THR A 103 -14.04 17.51 -9.96
N ASP A 104 -14.63 18.34 -10.82
CA ASP A 104 -13.93 19.14 -11.83
C ASP A 104 -12.74 19.95 -11.27
N ILE A 105 -12.90 20.61 -10.12
CA ILE A 105 -11.85 21.52 -9.60
C ILE A 105 -10.72 20.73 -8.96
N PHE A 106 -11.06 19.67 -8.22
CA PHE A 106 -10.03 18.81 -7.67
C PHE A 106 -9.26 18.11 -8.79
N ASN A 107 -9.92 17.71 -9.88
CA ASN A 107 -9.28 17.15 -11.07
C ASN A 107 -8.26 18.13 -11.67
N GLU A 108 -8.65 19.38 -11.91
CA GLU A 108 -7.76 20.42 -12.44
C GLU A 108 -6.55 20.66 -11.53
N TYR A 109 -6.76 20.71 -10.21
CA TYR A 109 -5.67 20.82 -9.24
C TYR A 109 -4.72 19.62 -9.30
N ALA A 110 -5.29 18.42 -9.36
CA ALA A 110 -4.52 17.18 -9.38
C ALA A 110 -3.71 17.04 -10.68
N GLU A 111 -4.27 17.41 -11.83
CA GLU A 111 -3.55 17.53 -13.11
C GLU A 111 -2.45 18.59 -13.06
N PHE A 112 -2.69 19.72 -12.40
CA PHE A 112 -1.68 20.75 -12.23
C PHE A 112 -0.49 20.24 -11.41
N ILE A 113 -0.74 19.55 -10.29
CA ILE A 113 0.30 18.92 -9.48
C ILE A 113 1.08 17.90 -10.31
N TRP A 114 0.36 17.03 -11.04
CA TRP A 114 0.95 16.04 -11.92
C TRP A 114 1.92 16.66 -12.93
N ARG A 115 1.48 17.68 -13.68
CA ARG A 115 2.33 18.38 -14.66
C ARG A 115 3.52 19.07 -14.00
N SER A 116 3.31 19.66 -12.82
CA SER A 116 4.38 20.36 -12.08
C SER A 116 5.45 19.40 -11.57
N ILE A 117 5.05 18.21 -11.12
CA ILE A 117 5.96 17.14 -10.71
C ILE A 117 6.73 16.62 -11.93
N GLY A 118 6.06 16.40 -13.06
CA GLY A 118 6.73 15.93 -14.30
C GLY A 118 7.78 16.91 -14.86
N LEU A 119 7.71 18.20 -14.51
CA LEU A 119 8.70 19.21 -14.86
C LEU A 119 9.82 19.35 -13.82
N SER A 120 9.68 18.73 -12.64
CA SER A 120 10.62 18.84 -11.53
C SER A 120 11.62 17.68 -11.56
N SER A 121 12.92 17.99 -11.68
CA SER A 121 14.00 16.99 -11.56
C SER A 121 14.53 16.82 -10.14
N ASN A 122 14.09 17.65 -9.20
CA ASN A 122 14.60 17.68 -7.82
C ASN A 122 13.64 16.98 -6.85
N ALA A 123 14.13 15.98 -6.12
CA ALA A 123 13.42 15.26 -5.07
C ALA A 123 12.72 16.18 -4.05
N VAL A 124 13.37 17.26 -3.63
CA VAL A 124 12.83 18.21 -2.66
C VAL A 124 11.59 18.94 -3.21
N ASN A 125 11.62 19.32 -4.48
CA ASN A 125 10.47 19.97 -5.12
C ASN A 125 9.29 19.00 -5.28
N VAL A 126 9.59 17.76 -5.68
CA VAL A 126 8.58 16.69 -5.77
C VAL A 126 7.94 16.47 -4.40
N GLU A 127 8.75 16.35 -3.34
CA GLU A 127 8.27 16.20 -1.96
C GLU A 127 7.32 17.34 -1.54
N VAL A 128 7.71 18.60 -1.78
CA VAL A 128 6.87 19.77 -1.45
C VAL A 128 5.53 19.73 -2.20
N LEU A 129 5.53 19.35 -3.47
CA LEU A 129 4.31 19.25 -4.27
C LEU A 129 3.40 18.10 -3.80
N LEU A 130 3.98 16.96 -3.44
CA LEU A 130 3.23 15.82 -2.88
C LEU A 130 2.62 16.15 -1.52
N LEU A 131 3.35 16.84 -0.63
CA LEU A 131 2.82 17.31 0.64
C LEU A 131 1.64 18.28 0.45
N LYS A 132 1.73 19.19 -0.52
CA LYS A 132 0.63 20.08 -0.89
C LYS A 132 -0.58 19.27 -1.36
N TYR A 133 -0.37 18.29 -2.24
CA TYR A 133 -1.42 17.41 -2.75
C TYR A 133 -2.15 16.66 -1.63
N LEU A 134 -1.42 15.97 -0.75
CA LEU A 134 -1.99 15.23 0.36
C LEU A 134 -2.74 16.16 1.34
N LYS A 135 -2.19 17.34 1.63
CA LYS A 135 -2.84 18.33 2.48
C LYS A 135 -4.19 18.75 1.91
N VAL A 136 -4.24 19.08 0.62
CA VAL A 136 -5.49 19.46 -0.06
C VAL A 136 -6.47 18.31 -0.07
N ARG A 137 -6.03 17.10 -0.43
CA ARG A 137 -6.87 15.90 -0.42
C ARG A 137 -7.51 15.65 0.95
N LYS A 138 -6.72 15.73 2.02
CA LYS A 138 -7.18 15.55 3.40
C LYS A 138 -8.18 16.63 3.82
N LEU A 139 -7.91 17.89 3.47
CA LEU A 139 -8.83 19.01 3.73
C LEU A 139 -10.17 18.83 3.03
N LEU A 140 -10.14 18.37 1.78
CA LEU A 140 -11.35 18.13 0.99
C LEU A 140 -12.11 16.88 1.41
N ARG A 141 -11.50 15.99 2.21
CA ARG A 141 -12.07 14.68 2.57
C ARG A 141 -12.54 13.94 1.32
N VAL A 142 -11.66 13.89 0.31
CA VAL A 142 -11.92 13.15 -0.94
C VAL A 142 -12.27 11.72 -0.55
N LYS A 143 -13.42 11.24 -1.03
CA LYS A 143 -13.90 9.90 -0.69
C LYS A 143 -12.91 8.85 -1.21
N SER A 144 -12.64 7.84 -0.40
CA SER A 144 -11.87 6.67 -0.83
C SER A 144 -12.69 5.77 -1.75
N GLU A 145 -14.02 5.83 -1.62
CA GLU A 145 -14.97 5.22 -2.54
C GLU A 145 -15.12 6.08 -3.80
N LEU A 146 -14.69 5.54 -4.93
CA LEU A 146 -14.67 6.20 -6.23
C LEU A 146 -15.86 5.77 -7.09
N SER A 147 -16.41 6.71 -7.87
CA SER A 147 -17.26 6.36 -9.00
C SER A 147 -16.40 5.86 -10.18
N VAL A 148 -17.03 5.22 -11.16
CA VAL A 148 -16.34 4.81 -12.40
C VAL A 148 -15.72 6.02 -13.14
N PHE A 149 -16.27 7.22 -12.95
CA PHE A 149 -15.75 8.45 -13.54
C PHE A 149 -14.54 9.00 -12.79
N ASP A 150 -14.40 8.68 -11.50
CA ASP A 150 -13.34 9.20 -10.64
C ASP A 150 -12.06 8.32 -10.64
N VAL A 151 -12.06 7.20 -11.38
CA VAL A 151 -10.92 6.26 -11.49
C VAL A 151 -9.58 6.96 -11.80
N HIS A 152 -9.60 8.04 -12.58
CA HIS A 152 -8.40 8.83 -12.88
C HIS A 152 -7.68 9.40 -11.63
N HIS A 153 -8.37 9.57 -10.50
CA HIS A 153 -7.76 10.01 -9.25
C HIS A 153 -6.87 8.93 -8.69
N TYR A 154 -7.34 7.69 -8.75
CA TYR A 154 -6.56 6.55 -8.35
C TYR A 154 -5.33 6.42 -9.26
N GLU A 155 -5.52 6.49 -10.58
CA GLU A 155 -4.42 6.41 -11.56
C GLU A 155 -3.35 7.47 -11.27
N LEU A 156 -3.77 8.69 -10.96
CA LEU A 156 -2.88 9.75 -10.53
C LEU A 156 -2.11 9.39 -9.25
N VAL A 157 -2.80 8.97 -8.16
CA VAL A 157 -2.10 8.65 -6.90
C VAL A 157 -1.11 7.50 -7.09
N ALA A 158 -1.51 6.48 -7.86
CA ALA A 158 -0.64 5.34 -8.17
C ALA A 158 0.62 5.80 -8.92
N GLU A 159 0.48 6.71 -9.89
CA GLU A 159 1.62 7.30 -10.58
C GLU A 159 2.45 8.24 -9.69
N LEU A 160 1.84 8.99 -8.76
CA LEU A 160 2.58 9.81 -7.79
C LEU A 160 3.51 8.95 -6.91
N LEU A 161 3.09 7.74 -6.54
CA LEU A 161 3.98 6.78 -5.85
C LEU A 161 5.16 6.36 -6.72
N LYS A 162 4.93 6.10 -8.01
CA LYS A 162 6.00 5.75 -8.96
C LYS A 162 6.99 6.91 -9.12
N ILE A 163 6.51 8.14 -9.29
CA ILE A 163 7.39 9.31 -9.38
C ILE A 163 8.15 9.54 -8.07
N SER A 164 7.53 9.31 -6.92
CA SER A 164 8.21 9.43 -5.63
C SER A 164 9.45 8.52 -5.55
N HIS A 165 9.33 7.31 -6.09
CA HIS A 165 10.46 6.38 -6.19
C HIS A 165 11.50 6.84 -7.22
N GLU A 166 11.10 7.25 -8.42
CA GLU A 166 12.01 7.72 -9.48
C GLU A 166 12.79 8.97 -9.05
N ALA A 167 12.14 9.88 -8.32
CA ALA A 167 12.75 11.06 -7.73
C ALA A 167 13.50 10.76 -6.42
N ASN A 168 13.49 9.51 -5.94
CA ASN A 168 14.13 9.06 -4.71
C ASN A 168 13.75 9.89 -3.47
N VAL A 169 12.46 10.21 -3.32
CA VAL A 169 11.92 10.97 -2.18
C VAL A 169 12.18 10.19 -0.89
N GLN A 170 12.85 10.82 0.09
CA GLN A 170 13.30 10.16 1.33
C GLN A 170 12.31 10.28 2.50
N ASN A 171 11.27 11.10 2.38
CA ASN A 171 10.30 11.35 3.43
C ASN A 171 9.35 10.14 3.61
N SER A 172 9.68 9.23 4.52
CA SER A 172 8.92 7.99 4.72
C SER A 172 7.45 8.22 5.10
N ARG A 173 7.17 9.19 5.97
CA ARG A 173 5.80 9.55 6.35
C ARG A 173 4.95 9.96 5.15
N LEU A 174 5.51 10.77 4.25
CA LEU A 174 4.85 11.16 3.01
C LEU A 174 4.52 9.94 2.13
N ILE A 175 5.49 9.03 1.98
CA ILE A 175 5.30 7.80 1.17
C ILE A 175 4.22 6.91 1.79
N VAL A 176 4.23 6.75 3.11
CA VAL A 176 3.20 5.97 3.82
C VAL A 176 1.82 6.62 3.69
N ASP A 177 1.70 7.94 3.76
CA ASP A 177 0.43 8.63 3.55
C ASP A 177 -0.09 8.48 2.10
N LEU A 178 0.80 8.47 1.10
CA LEU A 178 0.47 8.15 -0.29
C LEU A 178 0.04 6.68 -0.44
N LEU A 179 0.75 5.74 0.16
CA LEU A 179 0.40 4.31 0.15
C LEU A 179 -0.98 4.08 0.76
N LYS A 180 -1.25 4.64 1.93
CA LYS A 180 -2.58 4.58 2.57
C LYS A 180 -3.66 5.12 1.65
N THR A 181 -3.41 6.28 1.04
CA THR A 181 -4.32 6.90 0.08
C THR A 181 -4.61 5.98 -1.11
N SER A 182 -3.59 5.36 -1.70
CA SER A 182 -3.75 4.40 -2.81
C SER A 182 -4.49 3.13 -2.38
N ILE A 183 -4.19 2.61 -1.20
CA ILE A 183 -4.75 1.35 -0.70
C ILE A 183 -6.23 1.49 -0.35
N GLU A 184 -6.61 2.60 0.30
CA GLU A 184 -7.99 2.87 0.70
C GLU A 184 -8.93 3.09 -0.51
N MET A 185 -8.39 3.52 -1.65
CA MET A 185 -9.18 3.79 -2.85
C MET A 185 -9.76 2.50 -3.44
N HIS A 186 -11.09 2.49 -3.60
CA HIS A 186 -11.86 1.37 -4.16
C HIS A 186 -13.06 1.90 -4.95
N VAL A 187 -13.57 1.15 -5.92
CA VAL A 187 -14.78 1.53 -6.67
C VAL A 187 -16.03 0.92 -6.04
N ASN A 188 -17.10 1.70 -5.95
CA ASN A 188 -18.41 1.18 -5.57
C ASN A 188 -19.10 0.52 -6.78
N GLY A 189 -19.40 -0.77 -6.67
CA GLY A 189 -20.11 -1.54 -7.68
C GLY A 189 -19.20 -2.36 -8.60
N ASN A 190 -19.82 -3.14 -9.47
CA ASN A 190 -19.10 -3.95 -10.45
C ASN A 190 -18.52 -3.04 -11.55
N ILE A 191 -17.19 -2.95 -11.61
CA ILE A 191 -16.48 -2.33 -12.73
C ILE A 191 -16.59 -3.27 -13.93
N THR A 192 -17.74 -3.33 -14.57
CA THR A 192 -17.87 -4.12 -15.81
C THR A 192 -17.23 -3.33 -16.95
N GLY A 193 -16.00 -3.70 -17.32
CA GLY A 193 -15.40 -3.34 -18.61
C GLY A 193 -14.34 -2.23 -18.60
N ARG A 194 -14.22 -1.40 -17.55
CA ARG A 194 -13.13 -0.41 -17.48
C ARG A 194 -11.89 -1.03 -16.82
N ARG A 195 -10.84 -1.25 -17.62
CA ARG A 195 -9.52 -1.63 -17.09
C ARG A 195 -8.91 -0.40 -16.41
N ILE A 196 -8.68 -0.49 -15.11
CA ILE A 196 -7.96 0.54 -14.35
C ILE A 196 -6.49 0.45 -14.73
N LEU A 197 -5.90 1.56 -15.17
CA LEU A 197 -4.48 1.57 -15.52
C LEU A 197 -3.64 1.62 -14.25
N GLN A 198 -2.69 0.68 -14.16
CA GLN A 198 -1.69 0.66 -13.10
C GLN A 198 -0.37 1.11 -13.69
N PRO A 199 0.41 1.96 -12.99
CA PRO A 199 1.77 2.26 -13.38
C PRO A 199 2.58 0.97 -13.46
N ASN A 200 3.43 0.87 -14.48
CA ASN A 200 4.47 -0.15 -14.46
C ASN A 200 5.56 0.28 -13.48
N TYR A 201 5.45 -0.19 -12.24
CA TYR A 201 6.43 0.10 -11.20
C TYR A 201 7.80 -0.52 -11.55
N PRO A 202 8.88 0.28 -11.55
CA PRO A 202 10.21 -0.17 -11.97
C PRO A 202 10.84 -1.15 -10.97
N GLU A 203 11.98 -1.72 -11.36
CA GLU A 203 12.81 -2.52 -10.47
C GLU A 203 13.24 -1.69 -9.25
N GLY A 204 13.30 -2.32 -8.06
CA GLY A 204 13.61 -1.63 -6.81
C GLY A 204 12.41 -0.93 -6.14
N PHE A 205 11.30 -0.70 -6.84
CA PHE A 205 10.11 -0.07 -6.24
C PHE A 205 9.55 -0.84 -5.03
N LEU A 206 9.56 -2.18 -5.08
CA LEU A 206 9.15 -3.01 -3.94
C LEU A 206 10.02 -2.73 -2.71
N ASN A 207 11.33 -2.72 -2.89
CA ASN A 207 12.29 -2.44 -1.82
C ASN A 207 12.08 -1.03 -1.25
N TYR A 208 11.90 -0.05 -2.14
CA TYR A 208 11.59 1.33 -1.77
C TYR A 208 10.36 1.44 -0.85
N VAL A 209 9.24 0.81 -1.25
CA VAL A 209 8.00 0.82 -0.47
C VAL A 209 8.17 0.11 0.88
N LEU A 210 8.86 -1.03 0.91
CA LEU A 210 9.08 -1.78 2.14
C LEU A 210 9.99 -1.02 3.12
N GLU A 211 11.05 -0.37 2.63
CA GLU A 211 11.95 0.45 3.45
C GLU A 211 11.21 1.63 4.09
N HIS A 212 10.41 2.37 3.32
CA HIS A 212 9.62 3.48 3.87
C HIS A 212 8.55 3.01 4.86
N SER A 213 7.89 1.88 4.58
CA SER A 213 6.92 1.29 5.50
C SER A 213 7.57 0.90 6.82
N ARG A 214 8.74 0.26 6.77
CA ARG A 214 9.52 -0.12 7.94
C ARG A 214 9.97 1.09 8.77
N ARG A 215 10.52 2.14 8.14
CA ARG A 215 10.96 3.36 8.83
C ARG A 215 9.84 4.03 9.63
N GLU A 216 8.61 3.98 9.14
CA GLU A 216 7.41 4.50 9.81
C GLU A 216 6.68 3.45 10.66
N GLN A 217 7.25 2.24 10.82
CA GLN A 217 6.61 1.12 11.53
C GLN A 217 5.18 0.83 11.02
N PHE A 218 4.98 0.99 9.72
CA PHE A 218 3.72 0.76 9.04
C PHE A 218 3.65 -0.68 8.55
N ASP A 219 2.75 -1.47 9.15
CA ASP A 219 2.44 -2.82 8.70
C ASP A 219 1.64 -2.80 7.39
N LEU A 220 2.38 -2.63 6.30
CA LEU A 220 1.84 -2.56 4.94
C LEU A 220 1.08 -3.84 4.55
N GLN A 221 1.56 -5.01 5.00
CA GLN A 221 0.95 -6.28 4.66
C GLN A 221 -0.43 -6.37 5.28
N ASN A 222 -0.54 -6.17 6.59
CA ASN A 222 -1.82 -6.21 7.28
C ASN A 222 -2.77 -5.11 6.78
N TYR A 223 -2.26 -3.91 6.52
CA TYR A 223 -3.08 -2.81 5.97
C TYR A 223 -3.70 -3.16 4.62
N CYS A 224 -2.96 -3.81 3.73
CA CYS A 224 -3.51 -4.29 2.45
C CYS A 224 -4.58 -5.37 2.65
N MET A 225 -4.47 -6.22 3.68
CA MET A 225 -5.47 -7.25 3.97
C MET A 225 -6.78 -6.67 4.49
N GLU A 226 -6.71 -5.59 5.27
CA GLU A 226 -7.88 -4.86 5.77
C GLU A 226 -8.63 -4.14 4.63
N HIS A 227 -7.97 -3.96 3.47
CA HIS A 227 -8.52 -3.30 2.28
C HIS A 227 -8.52 -4.24 1.05
N PRO A 228 -9.25 -5.37 1.08
CA PRO A 228 -9.20 -6.39 0.02
C PRO A 228 -9.77 -5.92 -1.32
N ARG A 229 -10.52 -4.81 -1.32
CA ARG A 229 -11.10 -4.16 -2.52
C ARG A 229 -10.24 -3.03 -3.08
N THR A 230 -9.01 -2.88 -2.57
CA THR A 230 -8.09 -1.86 -3.05
C THR A 230 -7.92 -1.93 -4.58
N LEU A 231 -7.89 -0.77 -5.22
CA LEU A 231 -7.50 -0.68 -6.62
C LEU A 231 -5.99 -0.89 -6.82
N TRP A 232 -5.19 -0.86 -5.75
CA TRP A 232 -3.75 -1.02 -5.83
C TRP A 232 -3.34 -2.47 -6.05
N GLU A 233 -3.39 -2.92 -7.31
CA GLU A 233 -3.04 -4.29 -7.71
C GLU A 233 -1.62 -4.68 -7.33
N PHE A 234 -0.71 -3.70 -7.15
CA PHE A 234 0.65 -3.94 -6.68
C PHE A 234 0.68 -4.56 -5.27
N SER A 235 -0.36 -4.41 -4.45
CA SER A 235 -0.49 -5.10 -3.16
C SER A 235 -0.34 -6.62 -3.27
N ARG A 236 -0.76 -7.23 -4.40
CA ARG A 236 -0.54 -8.66 -4.69
C ARG A 236 0.96 -8.99 -4.70
N LYS A 237 1.81 -8.01 -5.05
CA LYS A 237 3.27 -8.18 -5.00
C LYS A 237 3.85 -8.38 -3.59
N LEU A 238 3.04 -8.20 -2.54
CA LEU A 238 3.44 -8.43 -1.14
C LEU A 238 3.26 -9.89 -0.69
N SER A 239 2.60 -10.74 -1.49
CA SER A 239 2.45 -12.16 -1.15
C SER A 239 3.74 -12.94 -1.43
N VAL A 240 4.29 -13.57 -0.38
CA VAL A 240 5.43 -14.51 -0.46
C VAL A 240 5.04 -15.77 -1.22
N VAL A 241 3.85 -16.34 -0.96
CA VAL A 241 3.34 -17.51 -1.68
C VAL A 241 3.26 -17.24 -3.19
N GLN A 242 2.79 -16.05 -3.58
CA GLN A 242 2.74 -15.68 -4.99
C GLN A 242 4.15 -15.48 -5.58
N SER A 243 5.11 -14.91 -4.85
CA SER A 243 6.48 -14.76 -5.36
C SER A 243 7.17 -16.11 -5.56
N VAL A 244 6.95 -17.05 -4.63
CA VAL A 244 7.41 -18.44 -4.73
C VAL A 244 6.79 -19.13 -5.94
N SER A 245 5.48 -18.99 -6.11
CA SER A 245 4.74 -19.60 -7.24
C SER A 245 5.19 -19.06 -8.59
N MET A 246 5.65 -17.82 -8.63
CA MET A 246 6.21 -17.20 -9.84
C MET A 246 7.70 -17.53 -10.07
N GLY A 247 8.34 -18.30 -9.18
CA GLY A 247 9.78 -18.57 -9.24
C GLY A 247 10.65 -17.31 -9.12
N ASN A 248 10.12 -16.22 -8.55
CA ASN A 248 10.83 -14.95 -8.47
C ASN A 248 11.66 -14.88 -7.18
N PHE A 249 12.92 -15.33 -7.29
CA PHE A 249 13.84 -15.40 -6.16
C PHE A 249 14.10 -14.04 -5.53
N ASN A 250 14.42 -13.01 -6.33
CA ASN A 250 14.72 -11.66 -5.86
C ASN A 250 13.56 -11.03 -5.08
N ARG A 251 12.33 -11.23 -5.56
CA ARG A 251 11.14 -10.77 -4.84
C ARG A 251 10.94 -11.55 -3.55
N THR A 252 11.11 -12.88 -3.58
CA THR A 252 10.92 -13.74 -2.41
C THR A 252 11.91 -13.36 -1.30
N ILE A 253 13.20 -13.22 -1.63
CA ILE A 253 14.21 -12.82 -0.65
C ILE A 253 13.96 -11.40 -0.13
N CYS A 254 13.59 -10.44 -1.00
CA CYS A 254 13.27 -9.07 -0.59
C CYS A 254 12.13 -9.02 0.44
N LEU A 255 11.01 -9.71 0.18
CA LEU A 255 9.88 -9.77 1.11
C LEU A 255 10.30 -10.37 2.46
N LEU A 256 10.99 -11.52 2.43
CA LEU A 256 11.42 -12.18 3.66
C LEU A 256 12.44 -11.34 4.43
N GLN A 257 13.39 -10.70 3.76
CA GLN A 257 14.38 -9.81 4.40
C GLN A 257 13.75 -8.60 5.08
N HIS A 258 12.59 -8.14 4.63
CA HIS A 258 11.81 -7.08 5.29
C HIS A 258 10.86 -7.60 6.36
N GLY A 259 10.88 -8.90 6.66
CA GLY A 259 10.03 -9.50 7.69
C GLY A 259 8.57 -9.65 7.30
N ILE A 260 8.25 -9.63 5.99
CA ILE A 260 6.89 -9.92 5.52
C ILE A 260 6.51 -11.35 5.91
N ASP A 261 5.33 -11.50 6.50
CA ASP A 261 4.84 -12.80 6.92
C ASP A 261 4.62 -13.70 5.71
N VAL A 262 5.16 -14.91 5.79
CA VAL A 262 4.99 -15.93 4.76
C VAL A 262 3.52 -16.31 4.59
N PHE A 263 2.84 -16.49 5.72
CA PHE A 263 1.48 -16.99 5.82
C PHE A 263 0.65 -16.08 6.72
N PRO A 264 0.30 -14.88 6.25
CA PRO A 264 -0.58 -13.98 7.00
C PRO A 264 -1.96 -14.62 7.21
N ALA A 265 -2.74 -14.09 8.16
CA ALA A 265 -3.99 -14.69 8.61
C ALA A 265 -4.98 -14.97 7.46
N ASN A 266 -5.06 -14.10 6.45
CA ASN A 266 -5.93 -14.30 5.31
C ASN A 266 -5.51 -15.49 4.42
N GLU A 267 -4.21 -15.71 4.20
CA GLU A 267 -3.69 -16.85 3.43
C GLU A 267 -3.94 -18.15 4.17
N VAL A 268 -3.85 -18.14 5.50
CA VAL A 268 -4.17 -19.28 6.35
C VAL A 268 -5.65 -19.61 6.29
N ASN A 269 -6.51 -18.59 6.34
CA ASN A 269 -7.96 -18.78 6.20
C ASN A 269 -8.32 -19.27 4.80
N LYS A 270 -7.67 -18.75 3.74
CA LYS A 270 -7.84 -19.24 2.37
C LYS A 270 -7.40 -20.70 2.23
N ALA A 271 -6.26 -21.08 2.81
CA ALA A 271 -5.79 -22.46 2.82
C ALA A 271 -6.80 -23.38 3.51
N SER A 272 -7.29 -22.98 4.67
CA SER A 272 -8.30 -23.73 5.42
C SER A 272 -9.60 -23.87 4.63
N ASN A 273 -10.07 -22.81 3.97
CA ASN A 273 -11.29 -22.86 3.15
C ASN A 273 -11.11 -23.68 1.87
N LYS A 274 -9.89 -23.75 1.33
CA LYS A 274 -9.58 -24.51 0.12
C LYS A 274 -9.48 -26.01 0.40
N PHE A 275 -9.00 -26.39 1.59
CA PHE A 275 -8.86 -27.76 2.03
C PHE A 275 -9.62 -27.98 3.37
N PRO A 276 -10.95 -27.76 3.37
CA PRO A 276 -11.73 -27.66 4.61
C PRO A 276 -11.73 -28.95 5.42
N PHE A 277 -11.61 -30.11 4.77
CA PHE A 277 -11.69 -31.39 5.48
C PHE A 277 -10.32 -31.92 5.89
N ILE A 278 -9.28 -31.74 5.06
CA ILE A 278 -7.85 -31.86 5.49
C ILE A 278 -7.61 -31.04 6.76
N ALA A 279 -8.19 -29.84 6.86
CA ALA A 279 -7.99 -28.95 8.00
C ALA A 279 -8.56 -29.48 9.33
N LEU A 280 -9.49 -30.43 9.31
CA LEU A 280 -10.06 -31.04 10.53
C LEU A 280 -9.12 -32.05 11.20
N GLY A 281 -8.21 -32.66 10.42
CA GLY A 281 -7.34 -33.75 10.88
C GLY A 281 -5.85 -33.40 10.98
N MET A 282 -5.42 -32.19 10.59
CA MET A 282 -4.00 -31.87 10.40
C MET A 282 -3.52 -30.57 11.00
N SER A 283 -2.19 -30.49 11.15
CA SER A 283 -1.54 -29.24 11.53
C SER A 283 -1.67 -28.18 10.44
N ARG A 284 -1.69 -26.92 10.86
CA ARG A 284 -1.71 -25.74 9.99
C ARG A 284 -0.60 -25.78 8.92
N ASN A 285 0.55 -26.38 9.21
CA ASN A 285 1.69 -26.40 8.29
C ASN A 285 1.42 -27.23 7.02
N TYR A 286 0.69 -28.34 7.14
CA TYR A 286 0.31 -29.19 6.00
C TYR A 286 -0.53 -28.41 4.99
N LEU A 287 -1.53 -27.68 5.51
CA LEU A 287 -2.43 -26.84 4.71
C LEU A 287 -1.65 -25.77 3.94
N LEU A 288 -0.63 -25.19 4.56
CA LEU A 288 0.19 -24.14 3.95
C LEU A 288 1.11 -24.69 2.85
N VAL A 289 1.62 -25.94 2.98
CA VAL A 289 2.32 -26.64 1.89
C VAL A 289 1.38 -26.83 0.72
N LEU A 290 0.23 -27.46 0.93
CA LEU A 290 -0.76 -27.73 -0.12
C LEU A 290 -1.24 -26.44 -0.79
N HIS A 291 -1.47 -25.40 0.01
CA HIS A 291 -1.85 -24.08 -0.49
C HIS A 291 -0.78 -23.51 -1.42
N THR A 292 0.49 -23.59 -1.03
CA THR A 292 1.62 -23.13 -1.85
C THR A 292 1.76 -23.96 -3.12
N MET A 293 1.71 -25.29 -3.03
CA MET A 293 1.76 -26.19 -4.19
C MET A 293 0.61 -25.92 -5.16
N SER A 294 -0.59 -25.65 -4.63
CA SER A 294 -1.75 -25.34 -5.45
C SER A 294 -1.62 -24.02 -6.22
N HIS A 295 -0.90 -23.03 -5.66
CA HIS A 295 -0.59 -21.78 -6.36
C HIS A 295 0.47 -22.00 -7.44
N ILE A 296 1.52 -22.78 -7.15
CA ILE A 296 2.54 -23.18 -8.13
C ILE A 296 1.87 -23.86 -9.32
N LYS A 297 1.05 -24.88 -9.06
CA LYS A 297 0.30 -25.62 -10.09
C LYS A 297 -0.58 -24.68 -10.92
N ALA A 298 -1.40 -23.85 -10.27
CA ALA A 298 -2.29 -22.92 -10.98
C ALA A 298 -1.53 -21.93 -11.88
N VAL A 299 -0.39 -21.40 -11.42
CA VAL A 299 0.45 -20.49 -12.23
C VAL A 299 1.05 -21.24 -13.42
N ASN A 300 1.58 -22.44 -13.20
CA ASN A 300 2.15 -23.27 -14.26
C ASN A 300 1.10 -23.63 -15.33
N ASP A 301 -0.10 -24.02 -14.91
CA ASP A 301 -1.22 -24.34 -15.81
C ASP A 301 -1.62 -23.12 -16.68
N VAL A 302 -1.69 -21.93 -16.08
CA VAL A 302 -2.00 -20.68 -16.81
C VAL A 302 -0.93 -20.38 -17.85
N ILE A 303 0.35 -20.50 -17.49
CA ILE A 303 1.47 -20.19 -18.40
C ILE A 303 1.52 -21.20 -19.56
N GLN A 304 1.31 -22.48 -19.27
CA GLN A 304 1.19 -23.52 -20.29
C GLN A 304 0.05 -23.22 -21.27
N ARG A 305 -1.15 -22.90 -20.77
CA ARG A 305 -2.32 -22.57 -21.61
C ARG A 305 -2.09 -21.34 -22.50
N LEU A 306 -1.32 -20.36 -22.01
CA LEU A 306 -1.04 -19.15 -22.77
C LEU A 306 0.01 -19.34 -23.88
N ASN A 307 0.66 -20.52 -24.00
CA ASN A 307 1.74 -20.81 -24.94
C ASN A 307 2.88 -19.76 -24.90
N ARG A 308 3.06 -19.06 -23.77
CA ARG A 308 4.03 -17.97 -23.62
C ARG A 308 5.40 -18.52 -23.21
N GLY A 309 6.07 -19.20 -24.13
CA GLY A 309 7.48 -19.57 -23.99
C GLY A 309 7.76 -20.75 -23.04
N PRO A 310 9.03 -20.99 -22.67
CA PRO A 310 9.38 -21.99 -21.67
C PRO A 310 8.66 -21.63 -20.37
N GLY A 311 7.96 -22.60 -19.77
CA GLY A 311 7.26 -22.40 -18.50
C GLY A 311 8.20 -21.89 -17.39
N ILE A 312 7.65 -21.56 -16.23
CA ILE A 312 8.49 -21.19 -15.08
C ILE A 312 9.41 -22.36 -14.78
N ASP A 313 10.71 -22.08 -14.67
CA ASP A 313 11.70 -23.08 -14.30
C ASP A 313 11.37 -23.68 -12.92
N PRO A 314 11.07 -24.99 -12.83
CA PRO A 314 10.74 -25.64 -11.57
C PRO A 314 11.85 -25.51 -10.53
N ARG A 315 13.12 -25.42 -10.96
CA ARG A 315 14.25 -25.24 -10.03
C ARG A 315 14.20 -23.88 -9.36
N SER A 316 13.78 -22.84 -10.09
CA SER A 316 13.57 -21.50 -9.55
C SER A 316 12.43 -21.47 -8.52
N GLN A 317 11.31 -22.17 -8.78
CA GLN A 317 10.22 -22.32 -7.81
C GLN A 317 10.66 -23.11 -6.57
N ALA A 318 11.40 -24.21 -6.73
CA ALA A 318 11.93 -25.01 -5.63
C ALA A 318 12.92 -24.20 -4.77
N ALA A 319 13.79 -23.40 -5.38
CA ALA A 319 14.72 -22.51 -4.66
C ALA A 319 13.96 -21.45 -3.84
N CYS A 320 12.91 -20.84 -4.39
CA CYS A 320 12.06 -19.90 -3.66
C CYS A 320 11.32 -20.59 -2.52
N PHE A 321 10.81 -21.80 -2.75
CA PHE A 321 10.12 -22.59 -1.73
C PHE A 321 11.07 -22.95 -0.58
N ARG A 322 12.31 -23.36 -0.87
CA ARG A 322 13.35 -23.58 0.14
C ARG A 322 13.61 -22.33 0.97
N LEU A 323 13.75 -21.17 0.31
CA LEU A 323 13.98 -19.89 0.97
C LEU A 323 12.82 -19.51 1.89
N MET A 324 11.59 -19.68 1.41
CA MET A 324 10.38 -19.51 2.21
C MET A 324 10.39 -20.44 3.43
N TRP A 325 10.67 -21.73 3.24
CA TRP A 325 10.68 -22.73 4.31
C TRP A 325 11.80 -22.45 5.34
N ASN A 326 12.91 -21.88 4.90
CA ASN A 326 14.02 -21.46 5.75
C ASN A 326 13.70 -20.25 6.64
N SER A 327 12.59 -19.55 6.38
CA SER A 327 12.15 -18.41 7.19
C SER A 327 11.17 -18.80 8.31
N ILE A 328 10.65 -20.02 8.31
CA ILE A 328 9.72 -20.53 9.33
C ILE A 328 10.38 -21.58 10.24
N PRO A 329 9.95 -21.73 11.51
CA PRO A 329 10.57 -22.66 12.45
C PRO A 329 10.20 -24.12 12.19
N ASP A 330 9.19 -24.36 11.36
CA ASP A 330 8.62 -25.67 11.15
C ASP A 330 9.56 -26.59 10.34
N PRO A 331 9.63 -27.90 10.68
CA PRO A 331 10.40 -28.87 9.91
C PRO A 331 9.82 -29.04 8.50
N PHE A 332 10.63 -29.59 7.59
CA PHE A 332 10.08 -30.08 6.33
C PHE A 332 9.11 -31.22 6.61
N LEU A 333 8.04 -31.22 5.83
CA LEU A 333 7.06 -32.28 5.90
C LEU A 333 7.54 -33.47 5.10
N LYS A 334 7.42 -34.70 5.62
CA LYS A 334 7.76 -35.86 4.81
C LYS A 334 6.65 -36.06 3.76
N PRO A 335 6.97 -36.37 2.49
CA PRO A 335 5.95 -36.68 1.48
C PRO A 335 4.94 -37.74 1.95
N LYS A 336 5.41 -38.78 2.64
CA LYS A 336 4.54 -39.82 3.25
C LYS A 336 3.56 -39.29 4.30
N GLU A 337 3.94 -38.27 5.06
CA GLU A 337 3.04 -37.64 6.04
C GLU A 337 1.94 -36.86 5.34
N LEU A 338 2.22 -36.27 4.16
CA LEU A 338 1.24 -35.57 3.34
C LEU A 338 0.30 -36.54 2.59
N ASP A 339 0.87 -37.62 2.05
CA ASP A 339 0.13 -38.69 1.39
C ASP A 339 -0.84 -39.40 2.35
N LEU A 340 -0.37 -39.82 3.52
CA LEU A 340 -1.21 -40.44 4.56
C LEU A 340 -2.38 -39.53 4.94
N ALA A 341 -2.10 -38.24 5.03
CA ALA A 341 -3.05 -37.19 5.34
C ALA A 341 -4.20 -37.10 4.32
N ILE A 342 -3.86 -37.03 3.03
CA ILE A 342 -4.83 -36.98 1.93
C ILE A 342 -5.62 -38.29 1.86
N ASN A 343 -4.97 -39.44 2.04
CA ASN A 343 -5.63 -40.74 2.08
C ASN A 343 -6.61 -40.87 3.24
N THR A 344 -6.24 -40.40 4.43
CA THR A 344 -7.11 -40.47 5.62
C THR A 344 -8.41 -39.69 5.41
N GLU A 345 -8.32 -38.51 4.81
CA GLU A 345 -9.49 -37.73 4.40
C GLU A 345 -10.36 -38.51 3.41
N TYR A 346 -9.76 -39.04 2.32
CA TYR A 346 -10.47 -39.81 1.31
C TYR A 346 -11.20 -41.03 1.89
N PHE A 347 -10.52 -41.84 2.71
CA PHE A 347 -11.14 -43.00 3.34
C PHE A 347 -12.24 -42.60 4.33
N SER A 348 -12.07 -41.50 5.07
CA SER A 348 -13.13 -41.00 5.94
C SER A 348 -14.39 -40.62 5.15
N PHE A 349 -14.25 -40.07 3.94
CA PHE A 349 -15.39 -39.76 3.08
C PHE A 349 -16.01 -40.98 2.43
N ALA A 350 -15.20 -41.94 1.97
CA ALA A 350 -15.67 -43.20 1.41
C ALA A 350 -16.49 -44.00 2.44
N LEU A 351 -16.08 -44.01 3.71
CA LEU A 351 -16.83 -44.65 4.80
C LEU A 351 -18.19 -44.00 5.11
N HIS A 352 -18.41 -42.76 4.67
CA HIS A 352 -19.63 -42.00 4.91
C HIS A 352 -20.45 -41.76 3.63
N ASP A 353 -20.20 -42.52 2.55
CA ASP A 353 -20.88 -42.40 1.24
C ASP A 353 -20.87 -40.97 0.66
N MET A 354 -19.77 -40.24 0.86
CA MET A 354 -19.59 -38.86 0.38
C MET A 354 -18.59 -38.75 -0.79
N GLU A 355 -18.39 -39.83 -1.56
CA GLU A 355 -17.34 -39.93 -2.59
C GLU A 355 -17.41 -38.84 -3.67
N ASP A 356 -18.61 -38.36 -4.03
CA ASP A 356 -18.82 -37.31 -5.03
C ASP A 356 -18.24 -35.94 -4.62
N GLN A 357 -17.81 -35.76 -3.36
CA GLN A 357 -17.27 -34.49 -2.84
C GLN A 357 -15.74 -34.43 -2.78
N VAL A 358 -15.01 -35.50 -3.11
CA VAL A 358 -13.58 -35.57 -2.76
C VAL A 358 -12.65 -35.12 -3.88
N PRO A 359 -11.86 -34.03 -3.72
CA PRO A 359 -10.81 -33.64 -4.66
C PRO A 359 -9.54 -34.50 -4.53
N TYR A 360 -9.67 -35.80 -4.22
CA TYR A 360 -8.55 -36.69 -3.88
C TYR A 360 -7.45 -36.69 -4.95
N LYS A 361 -7.84 -36.88 -6.22
CA LYS A 361 -6.90 -36.85 -7.35
C LYS A 361 -6.17 -35.52 -7.48
N GLU A 362 -6.85 -34.41 -7.20
CA GLU A 362 -6.23 -33.08 -7.27
C GLU A 362 -5.24 -32.88 -6.13
N ASN A 363 -5.60 -33.27 -4.91
CA ASN A 363 -4.75 -33.20 -3.73
C ASN A 363 -3.52 -34.10 -3.86
N MET A 364 -3.68 -35.32 -4.37
CA MET A 364 -2.56 -36.23 -4.65
C MET A 364 -1.59 -35.64 -5.66
N ALA A 365 -2.08 -35.00 -6.73
CA ALA A 365 -1.19 -34.31 -7.67
C ALA A 365 -0.41 -33.14 -7.02
N LEU A 366 -0.93 -32.52 -5.96
CA LEU A 366 -0.17 -31.53 -5.18
C LEU A 366 0.89 -32.20 -4.29
N CYS A 367 0.59 -33.39 -3.77
CA CYS A 367 1.54 -34.20 -3.02
C CYS A 367 2.72 -34.64 -3.91
N ASP A 368 2.45 -35.13 -5.13
CA ASP A 368 3.49 -35.52 -6.09
C ASP A 368 4.40 -34.34 -6.47
N LEU A 369 3.79 -33.16 -6.65
CA LEU A 369 4.54 -31.92 -6.90
C LEU A 369 5.42 -31.54 -5.70
N TYR A 370 4.89 -31.68 -4.49
CA TYR A 370 5.66 -31.44 -3.28
C TYR A 370 6.83 -32.42 -3.14
N GLU A 371 6.62 -33.71 -3.43
CA GLU A 371 7.66 -34.74 -3.39
C GLU A 371 8.82 -34.40 -4.33
N THR A 372 8.50 -34.00 -5.56
CA THR A 372 9.50 -33.52 -6.54
C THR A 372 10.33 -32.35 -5.98
N PHE A 373 9.69 -31.40 -5.28
CA PHE A 373 10.40 -30.29 -4.66
C PHE A 373 11.20 -30.73 -3.43
N HIS A 374 10.65 -31.64 -2.64
CA HIS A 374 11.25 -32.17 -1.42
C HIS A 374 12.59 -32.83 -1.73
N GLU A 375 12.68 -33.64 -2.78
CA GLU A 375 13.94 -34.24 -3.24
C GLU A 375 15.05 -33.20 -3.49
N HIS A 376 14.70 -32.04 -4.03
CA HIS A 376 15.65 -30.97 -4.33
C HIS A 376 16.06 -30.11 -3.14
N ILE A 377 15.23 -30.04 -2.10
CA ILE A 377 15.41 -29.08 -0.99
C ILE A 377 15.76 -29.75 0.34
N ALA A 378 15.43 -31.04 0.50
CA ALA A 378 15.59 -31.78 1.74
C ALA A 378 16.78 -32.74 1.76
N ALA A 379 17.60 -32.77 0.68
CA ALA A 379 18.73 -33.69 0.52
C ALA A 379 19.69 -33.77 1.74
N ASP A 380 19.82 -32.68 2.52
CA ASP A 380 20.68 -32.63 3.72
C ASP A 380 19.92 -32.74 5.06
N SER A 381 18.59 -32.86 5.06
CA SER A 381 17.75 -32.67 6.26
C SER A 381 16.60 -33.67 6.45
N GLU A 382 16.55 -34.75 5.67
CA GLU A 382 15.47 -35.74 5.73
C GLU A 382 15.18 -36.24 7.16
N GLY A 383 13.93 -35.99 7.60
CA GLY A 383 13.36 -36.58 8.80
C GLY A 383 13.95 -36.14 10.14
N LYS A 384 14.83 -35.13 10.16
CA LYS A 384 15.39 -34.58 11.40
C LYS A 384 14.59 -33.36 11.87
N PRO A 385 14.36 -33.21 13.18
CA PRO A 385 13.92 -31.93 13.74
C PRO A 385 14.81 -30.80 13.24
N ARG A 386 14.25 -29.59 13.11
CA ARG A 386 15.06 -28.42 12.75
C ARG A 386 16.22 -28.28 13.74
N SER A 387 17.40 -28.00 13.20
CA SER A 387 18.57 -27.75 14.04
C SER A 387 18.30 -26.55 14.96
N LEU A 388 18.93 -26.55 16.14
CA LEU A 388 18.88 -25.39 17.03
C LEU A 388 19.32 -24.11 16.31
N LYS A 389 20.31 -24.21 15.40
CA LYS A 389 20.75 -23.11 14.52
C LYS A 389 19.57 -22.51 13.74
N GLN A 390 18.74 -23.37 13.13
CA GLN A 390 17.56 -22.95 12.38
C GLN A 390 16.48 -22.32 13.27
N LEU A 391 16.18 -22.94 14.42
CA LEU A 391 15.20 -22.40 15.36
C LEU A 391 15.64 -21.02 15.88
N CYS A 392 16.92 -20.84 16.19
CA CYS A 392 17.50 -19.56 16.57
C CYS A 392 17.38 -18.52 15.44
N ARG A 393 17.66 -18.89 14.18
CA ARG A 393 17.46 -17.99 13.03
C ARG A 393 16.03 -17.48 12.97
N CYS A 394 15.04 -18.37 13.05
CA CYS A 394 13.63 -18.00 12.99
C CYS A 394 13.20 -17.15 14.19
N ALA A 395 13.66 -17.50 15.40
CA ALA A 395 13.34 -16.75 16.61
C ALA A 395 13.91 -15.31 16.57
N ILE A 396 15.19 -15.16 16.21
CA ILE A 396 15.85 -13.84 16.07
C ILE A 396 15.12 -13.01 15.02
N ARG A 397 14.91 -13.57 13.83
CA ARG A 397 14.23 -12.87 12.73
C ARG A 397 12.83 -12.45 13.11
N ARG A 398 12.03 -13.33 13.75
CA ARG A 398 10.69 -12.97 14.23
C ARG A 398 10.74 -11.82 15.22
N SER A 399 11.65 -11.86 16.20
CA SER A 399 11.81 -10.77 17.17
C SER A 399 12.19 -9.44 16.49
N LEU A 400 13.08 -9.46 15.50
CA LEU A 400 13.46 -8.27 14.76
C LEU A 400 12.34 -7.77 13.84
N GLY A 401 11.63 -8.68 13.16
CA GLY A 401 10.50 -8.36 12.28
C GLY A 401 9.37 -7.68 13.04
N ASN A 402 8.99 -8.21 14.21
CA ASN A 402 7.97 -7.63 15.08
C ASN A 402 8.28 -6.20 15.55
N CYS A 403 9.57 -5.82 15.54
CA CYS A 403 10.03 -4.48 15.93
C CYS A 403 10.44 -3.61 14.73
N PHE A 404 10.13 -4.02 13.49
CA PHE A 404 10.52 -3.34 12.24
C PHE A 404 12.04 -3.14 12.10
N GLN A 405 12.83 -4.04 12.69
CA GLN A 405 14.29 -4.02 12.68
C GLN A 405 14.89 -4.95 11.61
N LEU A 406 14.09 -5.52 10.70
CA LEU A 406 14.63 -6.29 9.57
C LEU A 406 14.68 -5.41 8.29
N PRO A 407 15.77 -5.43 7.51
CA PRO A 407 17.04 -6.15 7.74
C PRO A 407 18.06 -5.36 8.59
N GLU A 408 17.86 -4.06 8.83
CA GLU A 408 18.86 -3.15 9.43
C GLU A 408 19.38 -3.59 10.81
N GLY A 409 18.52 -4.11 11.68
CA GLY A 409 18.90 -4.63 12.99
C GLY A 409 19.87 -5.81 12.91
N ILE A 410 19.92 -6.55 11.80
CA ILE A 410 20.97 -7.56 11.57
C ILE A 410 22.27 -6.88 11.13
N THR A 411 22.18 -5.87 10.26
CA THR A 411 23.37 -5.19 9.71
C THR A 411 24.10 -4.38 10.78
N GLN A 412 23.36 -3.76 11.71
CA GLN A 412 23.85 -3.00 12.87
C GLN A 412 24.64 -3.83 13.89
N LEU A 413 24.60 -5.16 13.82
CA LEU A 413 25.38 -6.04 14.70
C LEU A 413 26.85 -6.10 14.26
N GLU A 414 27.61 -5.02 14.48
CA GLU A 414 28.98 -4.83 13.95
C GLU A 414 29.94 -5.97 14.29
N LEU A 415 29.85 -6.53 15.50
CA LEU A 415 30.76 -7.55 16.01
C LEU A 415 30.45 -8.98 15.55
N ILE A 416 29.37 -9.19 14.79
CA ILE A 416 28.95 -10.52 14.35
C ILE A 416 29.62 -10.88 13.02
N PRO A 417 30.16 -12.11 12.86
CA PRO A 417 30.74 -12.57 11.60
C PRO A 417 29.80 -12.41 10.40
N LYS A 418 30.36 -12.02 9.25
CA LYS A 418 29.60 -11.85 7.99
C LYS A 418 28.80 -13.10 7.60
N SER A 419 29.33 -14.30 7.86
CA SER A 419 28.63 -15.56 7.63
C SER A 419 27.35 -15.68 8.44
N LEU A 420 27.35 -15.25 9.71
CA LEU A 420 26.15 -15.26 10.55
C LEU A 420 25.15 -14.18 10.11
N LYS A 421 25.63 -13.01 9.67
CA LYS A 421 24.75 -11.98 9.07
C LYS A 421 24.04 -12.51 7.82
N SER A 422 24.78 -13.09 6.87
CA SER A 422 24.19 -13.70 5.67
C SER A 422 23.23 -14.84 6.00
N TYR A 423 23.54 -15.64 7.02
CA TYR A 423 22.65 -16.69 7.50
C TYR A 423 21.32 -16.15 8.04
N LEU A 424 21.38 -15.11 8.89
CA LEU A 424 20.21 -14.43 9.44
C LEU A 424 19.43 -13.66 8.35
N ASN A 425 20.10 -13.17 7.30
CA ASN A 425 19.48 -12.51 6.15
C ASN A 425 18.96 -13.46 5.07
N LEU A 426 19.01 -14.78 5.30
CA LEU A 426 18.57 -15.82 4.35
C LEU A 426 19.34 -15.82 3.02
N GLU A 427 20.54 -15.26 2.98
CA GLU A 427 21.39 -15.23 1.79
C GLU A 427 22.17 -16.54 1.62
N LYS A 428 22.44 -17.23 2.74
CA LYS A 428 23.20 -18.49 2.83
C LYS A 428 22.63 -19.37 3.93
N ASP A 429 22.83 -20.68 3.83
CA ASP A 429 22.47 -21.67 4.87
C ASP A 429 23.65 -22.11 5.73
#